data_AF-A0A8C6Z5Q7-F1
#
_entry.id   AF-A0A8C6Z5Q7-F1
#
_cell.length_a   1.000
_cell.length_b   1.000
_cell.length_c   1.000
_cell.angle_alpha   90.00
_cell.angle_beta   90.00
_cell.angle_gamma   90.00
#
_symmetry.space_group_name_H-M   'P 1'
#
loop_
_entity.id
_entity.type
_entity.pdbx_description
1 polymer ?
#
loop_
_entity_poly.entity_id
_entity_poly.type
_entity_poly.pdbx_seq_one_letter_code
_entity_poly.pdbx_strand_id
1 'polypeptide(L)'
;MTSKTCSLFVLSIVMIYFGRFGSSLILANLQNDIQNLKADFNSSLPDVADGGPIFTEKLKNWTEKNEKRIILSQIVSMYLEMLENTDKTKGHVRRISEELFTLKNSLPDGLKKLKDLKDLAKLPMSDLKIQRKAVNELFSVLQTLVETPTSSKRKRSQFQRKCKC
;
A
#
# COMPACT_ATOMS: atom_id res chain seq x y z
N MET A 1 22.96 -26.19 23.84
CA MET A 1 21.63 -26.12 23.17
C MET A 1 20.99 -24.75 23.41
N THR A 2 21.45 -23.68 22.75
CA THR A 2 20.89 -22.32 22.97
C THR A 2 20.99 -21.38 21.76
N SER A 3 21.77 -21.71 20.73
CA SER A 3 21.99 -20.81 19.58
C SER A 3 20.85 -20.82 18.55
N LYS A 4 20.02 -21.88 18.50
CA LYS A 4 18.93 -22.00 17.50
C LYS A 4 17.65 -21.25 17.90
N THR A 5 17.41 -21.05 19.20
CA THR A 5 16.20 -20.37 19.70
C THR A 5 16.29 -18.85 19.57
N CYS A 6 17.44 -18.25 19.85
CA CYS A 6 17.62 -16.79 19.70
C CYS A 6 17.40 -16.30 18.26
N SER A 7 17.82 -17.08 17.25
CA SER A 7 17.62 -16.72 15.84
C SER A 7 16.15 -16.67 15.42
N LEU A 8 15.30 -17.53 16.00
CA LEU A 8 13.87 -17.58 15.69
C LEU A 8 13.09 -16.41 16.34
N PHE A 9 13.50 -15.98 17.53
CA PHE A 9 12.92 -14.81 18.19
C PHE A 9 13.23 -13.50 17.45
N VAL A 10 14.44 -13.34 16.90
CA VAL A 10 14.81 -12.15 16.13
C VAL A 10 14.01 -12.07 14.82
N LEU A 11 13.81 -13.19 14.13
CA LEU A 11 12.94 -13.26 12.94
C LEU A 11 11.47 -12.93 13.26
N SER A 12 11.00 -13.34 14.44
CA SER A 12 9.63 -13.08 14.89
C SER A 12 9.35 -11.60 15.16
N ILE A 13 10.37 -10.85 15.61
CA ILE A 13 10.23 -9.42 15.94
C ILE A 13 10.23 -8.56 14.67
N VAL A 14 10.97 -8.94 13.61
CA VAL A 14 10.93 -8.24 12.32
C VAL A 14 9.55 -8.37 11.65
N MET A 15 8.84 -9.48 11.87
CA MET A 15 7.48 -9.71 11.37
C MET A 15 6.40 -8.85 12.03
N ILE A 16 6.69 -8.21 13.17
CA ILE A 16 5.72 -7.41 13.94
C ILE A 16 5.70 -5.94 13.48
N TYR A 17 6.83 -5.42 12.94
CA TYR A 17 6.90 -4.03 12.47
C TYR A 17 6.22 -3.82 11.11
N PHE A 18 6.09 -4.86 10.30
CA PHE A 18 5.20 -4.89 9.14
C PHE A 18 3.87 -5.53 9.54
N GLY A 19 3.06 -4.82 10.34
CA GLY A 19 1.78 -5.33 10.83
C GLY A 19 1.00 -6.07 9.74
N ARG A 20 0.96 -7.42 9.86
CA ARG A 20 0.27 -8.41 9.02
C ARG A 20 -0.31 -7.85 7.71
N PHE A 21 0.56 -7.55 6.76
CA PHE A 21 0.20 -7.75 5.37
C PHE A 21 0.55 -9.21 5.10
N GLY A 22 -0.44 -10.10 5.10
CA GLY A 22 -0.20 -11.54 4.99
C GLY A 22 0.50 -11.83 3.65
N SER A 23 1.81 -12.06 3.63
CA SER A 23 2.52 -12.17 2.33
C SER A 23 3.89 -12.85 2.32
N SER A 24 4.41 -13.48 3.38
CA SER A 24 5.62 -14.32 3.18
C SER A 24 5.26 -15.68 2.59
N LEU A 25 4.25 -16.33 3.18
CA LEU A 25 3.71 -17.62 2.71
C LEU A 25 3.02 -17.51 1.35
N ILE A 26 2.23 -16.45 1.13
CA ILE A 26 1.52 -16.22 -0.13
C ILE A 26 2.51 -15.99 -1.27
N LEU A 27 3.53 -15.14 -1.06
CA LEU A 27 4.55 -14.88 -2.08
C LEU A 27 5.40 -16.11 -2.40
N ALA A 28 5.74 -16.92 -1.38
CA ALA A 28 6.46 -18.17 -1.56
C ALA A 28 5.64 -19.17 -2.40
N ASN A 29 4.32 -19.24 -2.17
CA ASN A 29 3.43 -20.13 -2.91
C ASN A 29 3.21 -19.67 -4.36
N LEU A 30 3.22 -18.35 -4.61
CA LEU A 30 3.06 -17.77 -5.94
C LEU A 30 4.37 -17.67 -6.74
N GLN A 31 5.52 -17.97 -6.15
CA GLN A 31 6.81 -17.75 -6.79
C GLN A 31 6.92 -18.46 -8.15
N ASN A 32 6.56 -19.75 -8.19
CA ASN A 32 6.59 -20.53 -9.43
C ASN A 32 5.58 -20.00 -10.46
N ASP A 33 4.40 -19.59 -10.01
CA ASP A 33 3.37 -19.02 -10.88
C ASP A 33 3.83 -17.70 -11.50
N ILE A 34 4.49 -16.84 -10.73
CA ILE A 34 5.06 -15.59 -11.20
C ILE A 34 6.18 -15.86 -12.22
N GLN A 35 7.02 -16.88 -12.02
CA GLN A 35 8.05 -17.21 -13.01
C GLN A 35 7.44 -17.69 -14.33
N ASN A 36 6.40 -18.52 -14.28
CA ASN A 36 5.67 -18.95 -15.48
C ASN A 36 4.99 -17.77 -16.18
N LEU A 37 4.41 -16.84 -15.41
CA LEU A 37 3.82 -15.62 -15.97
C LEU A 37 4.90 -14.74 -16.63
N LYS A 38 6.07 -14.58 -16.00
CA LYS A 38 7.20 -13.86 -16.60
C LYS A 38 7.65 -14.47 -17.93
N ALA A 39 7.70 -15.80 -18.00
CA ALA A 39 8.03 -16.51 -19.23
C ALA A 39 6.97 -16.27 -20.33
N ASP A 40 5.68 -16.34 -19.99
CA ASP A 40 4.59 -16.06 -20.93
C ASP A 40 4.66 -14.65 -21.53
N PHE A 41 5.06 -13.66 -20.72
CA PHE A 41 5.19 -12.27 -21.14
C PHE A 41 6.58 -11.92 -21.71
N ASN A 42 7.48 -12.90 -21.85
CA ASN A 42 8.87 -12.67 -22.26
C ASN A 42 9.57 -11.56 -21.42
N SER A 43 9.25 -11.47 -20.13
CA SER A 43 9.66 -10.33 -19.29
C SER A 43 11.16 -10.31 -18.93
N SER A 44 11.95 -11.21 -19.50
CA SER A 44 13.40 -11.30 -19.31
C SER A 44 14.19 -10.78 -20.52
N LEU A 45 13.49 -10.30 -21.55
CA LEU A 45 14.13 -9.65 -22.68
C LEU A 45 14.81 -8.34 -22.23
N PRO A 46 15.95 -7.95 -22.86
CA PRO A 46 16.71 -6.78 -22.43
C PRO A 46 15.94 -5.45 -22.52
N ASP A 47 15.03 -5.32 -23.48
CA ASP A 47 14.18 -4.14 -23.71
C ASP A 47 13.21 -3.86 -22.55
N VAL A 48 12.90 -4.86 -21.72
CA VAL A 48 12.03 -4.71 -20.54
C VAL A 48 12.65 -3.78 -19.48
N ALA A 49 13.98 -3.61 -19.47
CA ALA A 49 14.66 -2.69 -18.57
C ALA A 49 14.64 -1.23 -19.07
N ASP A 50 14.32 -1.00 -20.35
CA ASP A 50 14.30 0.33 -20.94
C ASP A 50 13.20 1.20 -20.31
N GLY A 51 13.54 2.47 -20.03
CA GLY A 51 12.61 3.41 -19.39
C GLY A 51 12.41 3.20 -17.89
N GLY A 52 13.09 2.22 -17.27
CA GLY A 52 13.08 2.00 -15.83
C GLY A 52 11.79 1.32 -15.31
N PRO A 53 11.69 1.10 -13.99
CA PRO A 53 10.60 0.32 -13.43
C PRO A 53 9.28 1.11 -13.37
N ILE A 54 8.19 0.49 -13.84
CA ILE A 54 6.87 1.12 -13.92
C ILE A 54 6.30 1.50 -12.54
N PHE A 55 6.32 0.56 -11.58
CA PHE A 55 5.65 0.74 -10.28
C PHE A 55 6.60 0.95 -9.11
N THR A 56 7.72 0.22 -9.06
CA THR A 56 8.55 0.13 -7.84
C THR A 56 9.25 1.45 -7.51
N GLU A 57 9.65 2.22 -8.52
CA GLU A 57 10.21 3.56 -8.29
C GLU A 57 9.15 4.53 -7.77
N LYS A 58 7.94 4.53 -8.35
CA LYS A 58 6.83 5.37 -7.88
C LYS A 58 6.49 5.08 -6.42
N LEU A 59 6.56 3.81 -6.00
CA LEU A 59 6.28 3.37 -4.63
C LEU A 59 7.32 3.83 -3.59
N LYS A 60 8.54 4.26 -3.99
CA LYS A 60 9.57 4.71 -3.03
C LYS A 60 9.14 5.94 -2.23
N ASN A 61 8.36 6.82 -2.84
CA ASN A 61 7.92 8.07 -2.22
C ASN A 61 6.68 7.90 -1.32
N TRP A 62 6.06 6.71 -1.29
CA TRP A 62 4.87 6.43 -0.48
C TRP A 62 5.27 5.73 0.82
N THR A 63 5.69 6.51 1.81
CA THR A 63 6.22 6.01 3.08
C THR A 63 5.13 5.72 4.11
N GLU A 64 4.02 6.47 4.09
CA GLU A 64 2.95 6.28 5.05
C GLU A 64 2.09 5.06 4.74
N LYS A 65 1.77 4.27 5.77
CA LYS A 65 1.02 3.01 5.62
C LYS A 65 -0.32 3.21 4.90
N ASN A 66 -1.06 4.25 5.24
CA ASN A 66 -2.38 4.50 4.68
C ASN A 66 -2.31 4.97 3.23
N GLU A 67 -1.37 5.86 2.91
CA GLU A 67 -1.13 6.34 1.56
C GLU A 67 -0.63 5.22 0.64
N LYS A 68 0.31 4.41 1.15
CA LYS A 68 0.82 3.23 0.44
C LYS A 68 -0.30 2.24 0.09
N ARG A 69 -1.29 2.05 0.98
CA ARG A 69 -2.45 1.19 0.69
C ARG A 69 -3.33 1.73 -0.44
N ILE A 70 -3.43 3.05 -0.61
CA ILE A 70 -4.20 3.68 -1.69
C ILE A 70 -3.54 3.40 -3.04
N ILE A 71 -2.24 3.64 -3.15
CA ILE A 71 -1.53 3.41 -4.42
C ILE A 71 -1.44 1.92 -4.75
N LEU A 72 -1.27 1.04 -3.76
CA LEU A 72 -1.28 -0.41 -3.97
C LEU A 72 -2.64 -0.91 -4.47
N SER A 73 -3.77 -0.34 -4.02
CA SER A 73 -5.10 -0.75 -4.52
C SER A 73 -5.25 -0.47 -6.01
N GLN A 74 -4.65 0.61 -6.51
CA GLN A 74 -4.62 0.95 -7.94
C GLN A 74 -3.75 -0.02 -8.72
N ILE A 75 -2.53 -0.26 -8.25
CA ILE A 75 -1.59 -1.18 -8.90
C ILE A 75 -2.18 -2.59 -9.00
N VAL A 76 -2.81 -3.10 -7.93
CA VAL A 76 -3.49 -4.40 -7.96
C VAL A 76 -4.63 -4.42 -8.98
N SER A 77 -5.38 -3.33 -9.11
CA SER A 77 -6.45 -3.23 -10.12
C SER A 77 -5.88 -3.25 -11.54
N MET A 78 -4.76 -2.57 -11.79
CA MET A 78 -4.08 -2.59 -13.08
C MET A 78 -3.54 -3.99 -13.43
N TYR A 79 -2.99 -4.72 -12.45
CA TYR A 79 -2.57 -6.10 -12.69
C TYR A 79 -3.76 -7.02 -13.02
N LEU A 80 -4.89 -6.87 -12.33
CA LEU A 80 -6.09 -7.63 -12.65
C LEU A 80 -6.60 -7.35 -14.06
N GLU A 81 -6.65 -6.07 -14.46
CA GLU A 81 -7.02 -5.64 -15.81
C GLU A 81 -6.06 -6.21 -16.88
N MET A 82 -4.75 -6.20 -16.61
CA MET A 82 -3.76 -6.82 -17.50
C MET A 82 -4.01 -8.33 -17.66
N LEU A 83 -4.35 -9.02 -16.56
CA LEU A 83 -4.59 -10.47 -16.56
C LEU A 83 -5.97 -10.85 -17.13
N GLU A 84 -6.92 -9.92 -17.24
CA GLU A 84 -8.21 -10.17 -17.87
C GLU A 84 -8.07 -10.57 -19.34
N ASN A 85 -7.09 -9.98 -20.03
CA ASN A 85 -6.77 -10.24 -21.44
C ASN A 85 -5.83 -11.43 -21.64
N THR A 86 -5.37 -12.08 -20.57
CA THR A 86 -4.47 -13.23 -20.64
C THR A 86 -5.26 -14.54 -20.68
N ASP A 87 -4.66 -15.59 -21.24
CA ASP A 87 -5.25 -16.93 -21.25
C ASP A 87 -5.47 -17.47 -19.82
N LYS A 88 -6.74 -17.45 -19.39
CA LYS A 88 -7.17 -17.90 -18.06
C LYS A 88 -7.21 -19.43 -17.92
N THR A 89 -7.02 -20.19 -19.01
CA THR A 89 -6.90 -21.65 -18.93
C THR A 89 -5.59 -22.07 -18.26
N LYS A 90 -4.58 -21.18 -18.29
CA LYS A 90 -3.31 -21.36 -17.59
C LYS A 90 -3.49 -21.28 -16.08
N GLY A 91 -3.16 -22.37 -15.38
CA GLY A 91 -3.36 -22.50 -13.94
C GLY A 91 -2.64 -21.42 -13.11
N HIS A 92 -1.46 -20.97 -13.53
CA HIS A 92 -0.72 -19.89 -12.85
C HIS A 92 -1.41 -18.53 -12.98
N VAL A 93 -1.95 -18.19 -14.16
CA VAL A 93 -2.71 -16.95 -14.40
C VAL A 93 -3.94 -16.90 -13.50
N ARG A 94 -4.65 -18.02 -13.40
CA ARG A 94 -5.82 -18.16 -12.53
C ARG A 94 -5.47 -17.94 -11.06
N ARG A 95 -4.47 -18.67 -10.53
CA ARG A 95 -4.04 -18.54 -9.13
C ARG A 95 -3.58 -17.13 -8.78
N ILE A 96 -2.77 -16.52 -9.64
CA ILE A 96 -2.33 -15.12 -9.46
C ILE A 96 -3.54 -14.18 -9.43
N SER A 97 -4.49 -14.35 -10.33
CA SER A 97 -5.70 -13.51 -10.39
C SER A 97 -6.57 -13.64 -9.14
N GLU A 98 -6.78 -14.86 -8.64
CA GLU A 98 -7.55 -15.13 -7.41
C GLU A 98 -6.91 -14.47 -6.17
N GLU A 99 -5.58 -14.55 -6.07
CA GLU A 99 -4.80 -13.92 -5.00
C GLU A 99 -4.82 -12.39 -5.08
N LEU A 100 -4.64 -11.83 -6.28
CA LEU A 100 -4.77 -10.39 -6.51
C LEU A 100 -6.18 -9.88 -6.21
N PHE A 101 -7.22 -10.64 -6.53
CA PHE A 101 -8.60 -10.29 -6.21
C PHE A 101 -8.84 -10.27 -4.68
N THR A 102 -8.30 -11.27 -3.96
CA THR A 102 -8.35 -11.32 -2.50
C THR A 102 -7.63 -10.12 -1.88
N LEU A 103 -6.45 -9.77 -2.40
CA LEU A 103 -5.69 -8.59 -1.97
C LEU A 103 -6.46 -7.29 -2.24
N LYS A 104 -7.08 -7.15 -3.41
CA LYS A 104 -7.91 -5.98 -3.77
C LYS A 104 -9.01 -5.76 -2.76
N ASN A 105 -9.71 -6.82 -2.35
CA ASN A 105 -10.81 -6.75 -1.37
C ASN A 105 -10.33 -6.37 0.05
N SER A 106 -9.05 -6.62 0.37
CA SER A 106 -8.44 -6.25 1.66
C SER A 106 -7.91 -4.80 1.70
N LEU A 107 -7.79 -4.17 0.52
CA LEU A 107 -7.31 -2.80 0.37
C LEU A 107 -8.49 -1.83 0.37
N PRO A 108 -8.29 -0.60 0.90
CA PRO A 108 -9.32 0.42 0.81
C PRO A 108 -9.55 0.77 -0.66
N ASP A 109 -10.76 1.24 -0.99
CA ASP A 109 -11.03 1.80 -2.31
C ASP A 109 -10.22 3.10 -2.50
N GLY A 110 -9.05 2.96 -3.12
CA GLY A 110 -8.18 4.07 -3.45
C GLY A 110 -8.70 4.92 -4.60
N LEU A 111 -9.69 4.45 -5.39
CA LEU A 111 -10.20 5.20 -6.55
C LEU A 111 -10.87 6.48 -6.09
N LYS A 112 -11.68 6.40 -5.04
CA LYS A 112 -12.33 7.59 -4.47
C LYS A 112 -11.30 8.63 -4.05
N LYS A 113 -10.29 8.23 -3.26
CA LYS A 113 -9.26 9.15 -2.76
C LYS A 113 -8.42 9.75 -3.90
N LEU A 114 -8.07 8.95 -4.91
CA LEU A 114 -7.35 9.44 -6.07
C LEU A 114 -8.20 10.42 -6.90
N LYS A 115 -9.50 10.14 -7.04
CA LYS A 115 -10.45 11.05 -7.70
C LYS A 115 -10.56 12.37 -6.94
N ASP A 116 -10.71 12.33 -5.62
CA ASP A 116 -10.77 13.53 -4.79
C ASP A 116 -9.48 14.38 -4.98
N LEU A 117 -8.30 13.76 -5.00
CA LEU A 117 -7.03 14.46 -5.27
C LEU A 117 -6.97 15.06 -6.69
N LYS A 118 -7.44 14.33 -7.70
CA LYS A 118 -7.47 14.80 -9.08
C LYS A 118 -8.46 15.95 -9.27
N ASP A 119 -9.60 15.89 -8.60
CA ASP A 119 -10.63 16.93 -8.65
C ASP A 119 -10.13 18.20 -7.94
N LEU A 120 -9.46 18.06 -6.78
CA LEU A 120 -8.78 19.17 -6.10
C LEU A 120 -7.71 19.83 -6.98
N ALA A 121 -6.88 19.04 -7.66
CA ALA A 121 -5.82 19.56 -8.54
C ALA A 121 -6.38 20.32 -9.77
N LYS A 122 -7.64 20.06 -10.15
CA LYS A 122 -8.31 20.68 -11.29
C LYS A 122 -9.21 21.87 -10.91
N LEU A 123 -9.29 22.22 -9.63
CA LEU A 123 -10.11 23.36 -9.20
C LEU A 123 -9.64 24.65 -9.88
N PRO A 124 -10.53 25.40 -10.57
CA PRO A 124 -10.15 26.63 -11.21
C PRO A 124 -10.00 27.73 -10.15
N MET A 125 -8.81 27.85 -9.57
CA MET A 125 -8.53 28.81 -8.48
C MET A 125 -8.56 30.28 -8.94
N SER A 126 -8.74 30.53 -10.24
CA SER A 126 -9.07 31.84 -10.81
C SER A 126 -10.55 32.20 -10.70
N ASP A 127 -11.44 31.24 -10.44
CA ASP A 127 -12.86 31.48 -10.27
C ASP A 127 -13.14 32.14 -8.90
N LEU A 128 -13.74 33.33 -8.95
CA LEU A 128 -13.98 34.16 -7.79
C LEU A 128 -14.95 33.52 -6.77
N LYS A 129 -15.89 32.69 -7.22
CA LYS A 129 -16.80 31.93 -6.35
C LYS A 129 -16.05 30.82 -5.62
N ILE A 130 -15.10 30.16 -6.28
CA ILE A 130 -14.26 29.13 -5.66
C ILE A 130 -13.33 29.76 -4.63
N GLN A 131 -12.69 30.88 -4.97
CA GLN A 131 -11.84 31.61 -4.02
C GLN A 131 -12.59 32.00 -2.75
N ARG A 132 -13.80 32.57 -2.87
CA ARG A 132 -14.65 32.93 -1.72
C ARG A 132 -14.95 31.71 -0.83
N LYS A 133 -15.24 30.55 -1.43
CA LYS A 133 -15.46 29.31 -0.68
C LYS A 133 -14.20 28.83 0.03
N ALA A 134 -13.06 28.81 -0.66
CA ALA A 134 -11.78 28.40 -0.10
C ALA A 134 -11.38 29.29 1.09
N VAL A 135 -11.58 30.60 1.00
CA VAL A 135 -11.33 31.54 2.11
C VAL A 135 -12.27 31.28 3.28
N ASN A 136 -13.55 30.99 3.02
CA ASN A 136 -14.53 30.66 4.07
C ASN A 136 -14.17 29.37 4.84
N GLU A 137 -13.55 28.40 4.17
CA GLU A 137 -13.15 27.11 4.77
C GLU A 137 -11.73 27.12 5.35
N LEU A 138 -10.95 28.18 5.09
CA LEU A 138 -9.52 28.25 5.39
C LEU A 138 -9.21 27.97 6.87
N PHE A 139 -9.98 28.55 7.79
CA PHE A 139 -9.75 28.35 9.22
C PHE A 139 -9.88 26.87 9.62
N SER A 140 -10.92 26.19 9.16
CA SER A 140 -11.16 24.77 9.43
C SER A 140 -10.06 23.88 8.84
N VAL A 141 -9.55 24.23 7.65
CA VAL A 141 -8.42 23.53 7.02
C VAL A 141 -7.15 23.68 7.87
N LEU A 142 -6.84 24.90 8.31
CA LEU A 142 -5.68 25.16 9.18
C LEU A 142 -5.80 24.44 10.52
N GLN A 143 -6.98 24.42 11.12
CA GLN A 143 -7.24 23.68 12.35
C GLN A 143 -6.99 22.18 12.17
N THR A 144 -7.49 21.59 11.08
CA THR A 144 -7.29 20.16 10.78
C THR A 144 -5.81 19.82 10.61
N LEU A 145 -5.02 20.70 9.98
CA LEU A 145 -3.57 20.52 9.83
C LEU A 145 -2.84 20.48 11.18
N VAL A 146 -3.25 21.31 12.14
CA VAL A 146 -2.66 21.35 13.49
C VAL A 146 -3.10 20.16 14.34
N GLU A 147 -4.36 19.73 14.19
CA GLU A 147 -4.93 18.61 14.95
C GLU A 147 -4.43 17.25 14.47
N THR A 148 -3.99 17.13 13.22
CA THR A 148 -3.43 15.88 12.67
C THR A 148 -2.15 15.55 13.43
N PRO A 149 -2.15 14.54 14.34
CA PRO A 149 -1.00 14.29 15.18
C PRO A 149 0.07 13.59 14.34
N THR A 150 1.06 14.34 13.88
CA THR A 150 2.32 13.80 13.40
C THR A 150 2.98 13.04 14.56
N SER A 151 2.87 11.71 14.52
CA SER A 151 3.45 10.75 15.47
C SER A 151 2.87 10.74 16.89
N SER A 152 2.39 9.56 17.28
CA SER A 152 2.35 9.01 18.64
C SER A 152 2.60 9.98 19.81
N LYS A 153 1.54 10.62 20.33
CA LYS A 153 1.55 10.99 21.75
C LYS A 153 1.63 9.68 22.54
N ARG A 154 2.85 9.29 22.95
CA ARG A 154 3.08 8.21 23.92
C ARG A 154 2.12 8.45 25.08
N LYS A 155 1.13 7.56 25.26
CA LYS A 155 0.42 7.43 26.54
C LYS A 155 1.51 7.17 27.57
N ARG A 156 1.86 8.19 28.36
CA ARG A 156 2.71 8.04 29.54
C ARG A 156 1.99 7.02 30.41
N SER A 157 2.47 5.78 30.46
CA SER A 157 1.93 4.79 31.38
C SER A 157 2.19 5.32 32.78
N GLN A 158 1.19 5.93 33.39
CA GLN A 158 1.20 6.12 34.83
C GLN A 158 1.18 4.73 35.44
N PHE A 159 2.36 4.21 35.73
CA PHE A 159 2.52 3.07 36.61
C PHE A 159 2.11 3.56 37.99
N GLN A 160 0.84 3.39 38.34
CA GLN A 160 0.38 3.57 39.71
C GLN A 160 1.08 2.48 40.54
N ARG A 161 2.21 2.84 41.15
CA ARG A 161 2.77 2.06 42.26
C ARG A 161 1.74 2.14 43.39
N LYS A 162 0.87 1.12 43.49
CA LYS A 162 0.14 0.84 44.72
C LYS A 162 1.19 0.43 45.76
N CYS A 163 1.57 1.36 46.63
CA CYS A 163 2.21 1.01 47.89
C CYS A 163 1.24 0.12 48.66
N LYS A 164 1.71 -1.08 49.05
CA LYS A 164 1.03 -1.90 50.05
C LYS A 164 1.45 -1.34 51.41
N CYS A 165 0.49 -0.85 52.17
CA CYS A 165 0.55 -0.82 53.63
C CYS A 165 -0.19 -2.05 54.14
#